data_AF-M3J335-F1
#
_entry.id   AF-M3J335-F1
#
_cell.length_a   1.000
_cell.length_b   1.000
_cell.length_c   1.000
_cell.angle_alpha   90.00
_cell.angle_beta   90.00
_cell.angle_gamma   90.00
#
_symmetry.space_group_name_H-M   'P 1'
#
loop_
_entity.id
_entity.type
_entity.pdbx_description
1 polymer ?
#
loop_
_entity_poly.entity_id
_entity_poly.type
_entity_poly.pdbx_seq_one_letter_code
_entity_poly.pdbx_strand_id
1 'polypeptide(L)'
;MRGSTFPRAIRAYSTTPSNISSTLVLSRLPIITQDVPKFDQKFYNYQSELWRRLMWTFPKWFYFRPGTLADQKYKELNTNPVPYNPGFIYPRGKPELKHNRDRRFRQYIKVPKTYEEGKSIEQEEEEEHKAAKEQDIARKIVPNSRITDADKKNDLTSLERRLSRTLYLTVKEADQWKLPNFKQGETLVPLHELAETGLYSIGGTKINYFNVSKVPCHVANTASDKEYFIKSHILSGIFDPQVEGMEYKWLTKEELGEYLPKEYYHDIKHLLNDV
;
A
#
# COMPACT_ATOMS: atom_id res chain seq x y z
N MET A 1 -3.56 55.16 -19.41
CA MET A 1 -2.86 53.94 -19.86
C MET A 1 -1.82 53.57 -18.80
N ARG A 2 -2.11 52.60 -17.92
CA ARG A 2 -1.13 52.12 -16.92
C ARG A 2 -0.39 50.93 -17.54
N GLY A 3 0.87 51.14 -17.92
CA GLY A 3 1.74 50.09 -18.44
C GLY A 3 2.08 49.09 -17.34
N SER A 4 1.62 47.86 -17.51
CA SER A 4 2.06 46.72 -16.69
C SER A 4 3.46 46.31 -17.15
N THR A 5 4.49 46.64 -16.37
CA THR A 5 5.83 46.14 -16.55
C THR A 5 5.97 44.81 -15.81
N PHE A 6 5.79 43.70 -16.52
CA PHE A 6 6.20 42.39 -16.00
C PHE A 6 7.72 42.36 -15.86
N PRO A 7 8.29 41.94 -14.72
CA PRO A 7 9.73 41.76 -14.60
C PRO A 7 10.17 40.66 -15.57
N ARG A 8 10.94 41.06 -16.57
CA ARG A 8 11.59 40.16 -17.51
C ARG A 8 12.60 39.33 -16.73
N ALA A 9 12.33 38.04 -16.54
CA ALA A 9 13.26 37.14 -15.86
C ALA A 9 14.61 37.16 -16.60
N ILE A 10 15.63 37.72 -15.95
CA ILE A 10 17.00 37.72 -16.47
C ILE A 10 17.49 36.28 -16.34
N ARG A 11 17.68 35.60 -17.47
CA ARG A 11 18.37 34.30 -17.49
C ARG A 11 19.84 34.55 -17.13
N ALA A 12 20.19 34.30 -15.87
CA ALA A 12 21.59 34.24 -15.44
C ALA A 12 22.19 32.92 -15.96
N TYR A 13 23.15 33.02 -16.87
CA TYR A 13 23.94 31.88 -17.31
C TYR A 13 25.11 31.71 -16.33
N SER A 14 25.19 30.56 -15.67
CA SER A 14 26.37 30.15 -14.88
C SER A 14 27.56 30.05 -15.83
N THR A 15 28.64 30.79 -15.54
CA THR A 15 29.85 30.85 -16.37
C THR A 15 30.85 29.73 -16.08
N THR A 16 30.65 28.94 -15.01
CA THR A 16 31.46 27.76 -14.70
C THR A 16 30.89 26.51 -15.39
N PRO A 17 31.74 25.64 -15.99
CA PRO A 17 31.30 24.36 -16.51
C PRO A 17 30.80 23.51 -15.35
N SER A 18 29.51 23.20 -15.34
CA SER A 18 28.90 22.31 -14.35
C SER A 18 28.82 20.91 -14.92
N ASN A 19 29.30 19.89 -14.21
CA ASN A 19 29.06 18.51 -14.60
C ASN A 19 27.56 18.21 -14.46
N ILE A 20 27.00 17.54 -15.45
CA ILE A 20 25.59 17.15 -15.44
C ILE A 20 25.52 15.68 -15.07
N SER A 21 24.62 15.33 -14.16
CA SER A 21 24.30 13.94 -13.86
C SER A 21 22.80 13.73 -13.80
N SER A 22 22.38 12.48 -14.03
CA SER A 22 21.01 12.03 -13.84
C SER A 22 20.94 11.10 -12.64
N THR A 23 20.20 11.51 -11.62
CA THR A 23 19.89 10.72 -10.43
C THR A 23 18.56 10.00 -10.64
N LEU A 24 18.55 8.69 -10.46
CA LEU A 24 17.37 7.86 -10.65
C LEU A 24 16.64 7.66 -9.31
N VAL A 25 15.39 8.11 -9.26
CA VAL A 25 14.45 7.80 -8.18
C VAL A 25 13.63 6.58 -8.59
N LEU A 26 14.19 5.39 -8.39
CA LEU A 26 13.49 4.13 -8.66
C LEU A 26 12.62 3.76 -7.46
N SER A 27 11.31 3.62 -7.69
CA SER A 27 10.33 3.37 -6.63
C SER A 27 9.47 2.13 -6.90
N ARG A 28 9.29 1.30 -5.87
CA ARG A 28 8.31 0.21 -5.86
C ARG A 28 7.04 0.73 -5.19
N LEU A 29 5.93 0.78 -5.91
CA LEU A 29 4.64 1.24 -5.39
C LEU A 29 4.06 0.25 -4.36
N PRO A 30 3.21 0.71 -3.42
CA PRO A 30 2.54 -0.19 -2.48
C PRO A 30 1.60 -1.14 -3.23
N ILE A 31 1.66 -2.42 -2.86
CA ILE A 31 0.89 -3.51 -3.47
C ILE A 31 -0.43 -3.73 -2.73
N ILE A 32 -0.42 -3.47 -1.41
CA ILE A 32 -1.61 -3.59 -0.55
C ILE A 32 -2.04 -2.23 -0.01
N THR A 33 -3.29 -2.15 0.42
CA THR A 33 -3.83 -0.95 1.08
C THR A 33 -3.01 -0.56 2.30
N GLN A 34 -3.01 0.72 2.66
CA GLN A 34 -2.29 1.21 3.83
C GLN A 34 -2.88 0.72 5.15
N ASP A 35 -2.05 0.74 6.19
CA ASP A 35 -2.50 0.48 7.55
C ASP A 35 -3.25 1.71 8.08
N VAL A 36 -4.47 1.48 8.54
CA VAL A 36 -5.35 2.56 9.00
C VAL A 36 -4.89 3.06 10.37
N PRO A 37 -4.73 4.39 10.58
CA PRO A 37 -4.43 4.96 11.89
C PRO A 37 -5.46 4.55 12.96
N LYS A 38 -5.04 4.47 14.23
CA LYS A 38 -5.92 4.04 15.35
C LYS A 38 -7.18 4.91 15.48
N PHE A 39 -7.08 6.21 15.21
CA PHE A 39 -8.21 7.14 15.22
C PHE A 39 -9.22 6.79 14.12
N ASP A 40 -8.74 6.66 12.88
CA ASP A 40 -9.57 6.32 11.72
C ASP A 40 -10.24 4.96 11.88
N GLN A 41 -9.54 3.97 12.45
CA GLN A 41 -10.15 2.68 12.80
C GLN A 41 -11.37 2.85 13.71
N LYS A 42 -11.28 3.69 14.76
CA LYS A 42 -12.40 3.96 15.65
C LYS A 42 -13.51 4.73 14.95
N PHE A 43 -13.16 5.70 14.10
CA PHE A 43 -14.12 6.45 13.30
C PHE A 43 -14.91 5.53 12.35
N TYR A 44 -14.23 4.67 11.59
CA TYR A 44 -14.87 3.70 10.70
C TYR A 44 -15.72 2.69 11.46
N ASN A 45 -15.26 2.23 12.63
CA ASN A 45 -16.06 1.36 13.49
C ASN A 45 -17.34 2.06 13.92
N TYR A 46 -17.24 3.27 14.47
CA TYR A 46 -18.40 4.08 14.89
C TYR A 46 -19.39 4.30 13.74
N GLN A 47 -18.90 4.71 12.57
CA GLN A 47 -19.75 4.91 11.40
C GLN A 47 -20.40 3.60 10.94
N SER A 48 -19.69 2.49 11.00
CA SER A 48 -20.25 1.16 10.72
C SER A 48 -21.32 0.76 11.72
N GLU A 49 -21.18 1.12 12.99
CA GLU A 49 -22.20 0.85 14.02
C GLU A 49 -23.45 1.69 13.81
N LEU A 50 -23.30 2.99 13.50
CA LEU A 50 -24.40 3.87 13.13
C LEU A 50 -25.11 3.34 11.88
N TRP A 51 -24.35 2.96 10.86
CA TRP A 51 -24.90 2.41 9.64
C TRP A 51 -25.68 1.12 9.90
N ARG A 52 -25.14 0.17 10.68
CA ARG A 52 -25.86 -1.04 11.11
C ARG A 52 -27.13 -0.73 11.91
N ARG A 53 -27.16 0.36 12.67
CA ARG A 53 -28.34 0.80 13.43
C ARG A 53 -29.43 1.38 12.52
N LEU A 54 -29.04 2.15 11.50
CA LEU A 54 -29.95 2.83 10.57
C LEU A 54 -30.36 1.97 9.37
N MET A 55 -29.58 0.93 9.07
CA MET A 55 -29.83 0.01 7.96
C MET A 55 -31.25 -0.56 8.05
N TRP A 56 -31.86 -0.79 6.91
CA TRP A 56 -33.18 -1.41 6.81
C TRP A 56 -33.15 -2.90 7.20
N THR A 57 -34.33 -3.48 7.34
CA THR A 57 -34.47 -4.93 7.51
C THR A 57 -33.89 -5.66 6.31
N PHE A 58 -33.08 -6.68 6.53
CA PHE A 58 -32.65 -7.54 5.44
C PHE A 58 -33.84 -8.29 4.82
N PRO A 59 -34.08 -8.14 3.50
CA PRO A 59 -35.24 -8.73 2.84
C PRO A 59 -34.99 -10.22 2.54
N LYS A 60 -35.06 -11.05 3.58
CA LYS A 60 -34.78 -12.49 3.50
C LYS A 60 -35.54 -13.20 2.38
N TRP A 61 -36.85 -12.90 2.24
CA TRP A 61 -37.74 -13.55 1.28
C TRP A 61 -37.34 -13.34 -0.19
N PHE A 62 -36.54 -12.31 -0.47
CA PHE A 62 -36.02 -12.02 -1.79
C PHE A 62 -34.85 -12.95 -2.14
N TYR A 63 -33.89 -13.11 -1.22
CA TYR A 63 -32.68 -13.91 -1.44
C TYR A 63 -32.87 -15.40 -1.17
N PHE A 64 -33.65 -15.75 -0.14
CA PHE A 64 -33.91 -17.13 0.27
C PHE A 64 -35.38 -17.46 0.02
N ARG A 65 -35.64 -18.29 -1.00
CA ARG A 65 -36.99 -18.74 -1.31
C ARG A 65 -37.53 -19.63 -0.18
N PRO A 66 -38.79 -19.44 0.23
CA PRO A 66 -39.37 -20.23 1.32
C PRO A 66 -39.40 -21.71 0.95
N GLY A 67 -39.12 -22.59 1.93
CA GLY A 67 -39.14 -24.04 1.74
C GLY A 67 -37.88 -24.64 1.09
N THR A 68 -36.85 -23.83 0.83
CA THR A 68 -35.56 -24.32 0.32
C THR A 68 -34.61 -24.72 1.44
N LEU A 69 -33.63 -25.58 1.13
CA LEU A 69 -32.53 -25.92 2.05
C LEU A 69 -31.73 -24.67 2.48
N ALA A 70 -31.58 -23.69 1.58
CA ALA A 70 -30.91 -22.43 1.89
C ALA A 70 -31.69 -21.60 2.93
N ASP A 71 -33.01 -21.57 2.85
CA ASP A 71 -33.88 -20.93 3.85
C ASP A 71 -33.78 -21.61 5.22
N GLN A 72 -33.70 -22.95 5.25
CA GLN A 72 -33.49 -23.72 6.48
C GLN A 72 -32.13 -23.41 7.11
N LYS A 73 -31.03 -23.49 6.35
CA LYS A 73 -29.68 -23.14 6.83
C LYS A 73 -29.61 -21.70 7.36
N TYR A 74 -30.28 -20.76 6.71
CA TYR A 74 -30.37 -19.38 7.21
C TYR A 74 -31.10 -19.30 8.57
N LYS A 75 -32.20 -20.03 8.74
CA LYS A 75 -32.98 -20.07 10.00
C LYS A 75 -32.20 -20.74 11.13
N GLU A 76 -31.39 -21.73 10.82
CA GLU A 76 -30.50 -22.38 11.79
C GLU A 76 -29.41 -21.43 12.28
N LEU A 77 -28.83 -20.63 11.39
CA LEU A 77 -27.79 -19.66 11.73
C LEU A 77 -28.34 -18.42 12.46
N ASN A 78 -29.57 -18.01 12.15
CA ASN A 78 -30.15 -16.76 12.63
C ASN A 78 -31.39 -16.99 13.50
N THR A 79 -31.32 -16.57 14.75
CA THR A 79 -32.45 -16.61 15.66
C THR A 79 -33.45 -15.48 15.36
N ASN A 80 -34.74 -15.79 15.44
CA ASN A 80 -35.79 -14.79 15.33
C ASN A 80 -35.84 -13.91 16.59
N PRO A 81 -36.21 -12.63 16.47
CA PRO A 81 -36.40 -11.77 17.63
C PRO A 81 -37.60 -12.22 18.48
N VAL A 82 -37.54 -11.91 19.78
CA VAL A 82 -38.60 -12.23 20.74
C VAL A 82 -39.88 -11.42 20.39
N PRO A 83 -41.02 -12.07 20.12
CA PRO A 83 -42.27 -11.38 19.88
C PRO A 83 -42.83 -10.73 21.15
N TYR A 84 -43.74 -9.77 20.98
CA TYR A 84 -44.44 -9.17 22.11
C TYR A 84 -45.45 -10.15 22.71
N ASN A 85 -45.39 -10.33 24.03
CA ASN A 85 -46.36 -11.08 24.81
C ASN A 85 -46.83 -10.21 26.00
N PRO A 86 -48.14 -9.92 26.14
CA PRO A 86 -48.67 -9.08 27.22
C PRO A 86 -48.38 -9.58 28.63
N GLY A 87 -48.20 -10.89 28.83
CA GLY A 87 -47.94 -11.49 30.15
C GLY A 87 -46.51 -11.29 30.67
N PHE A 88 -45.62 -10.68 29.88
CA PHE A 88 -44.23 -10.48 30.25
C PHE A 88 -43.87 -8.99 30.37
N ILE A 89 -43.00 -8.68 31.32
CA ILE A 89 -42.43 -7.34 31.51
C ILE A 89 -41.13 -7.25 30.72
N TYR A 90 -41.00 -6.19 29.92
CA TYR A 90 -39.80 -5.95 29.10
C TYR A 90 -39.04 -4.71 29.60
N PRO A 91 -37.87 -4.86 30.26
CA PRO A 91 -37.14 -3.74 30.85
C PRO A 91 -36.59 -2.75 29.81
N ARG A 92 -36.32 -3.21 28.59
CA ARG A 92 -35.82 -2.39 27.48
C ARG A 92 -36.94 -1.83 26.59
N GLY A 93 -38.17 -1.79 27.09
CA GLY A 93 -39.38 -1.40 26.36
C GLY A 93 -40.07 -2.59 25.68
N LYS A 94 -41.26 -2.36 25.11
CA LYS A 94 -42.03 -3.40 24.40
C LYS A 94 -41.41 -3.70 23.02
N PRO A 95 -41.28 -4.97 22.60
CA PRO A 95 -40.79 -5.33 21.27
C PRO A 95 -41.66 -4.78 20.14
N GLU A 96 -41.04 -4.06 19.21
CA GLU A 96 -41.68 -3.58 17.98
C GLU A 96 -41.14 -4.33 16.78
N LEU A 97 -41.81 -5.42 16.42
CA LEU A 97 -41.38 -6.28 15.31
C LEU A 97 -42.03 -5.83 14.01
N LYS A 98 -41.21 -5.63 12.98
CA LYS A 98 -41.66 -5.51 11.58
C LYS A 98 -40.73 -6.35 10.71
N HIS A 99 -41.30 -7.20 9.85
CA HIS A 99 -40.56 -8.15 9.01
C HIS A 99 -39.52 -8.97 9.80
N ASN A 100 -39.90 -9.51 10.97
CA ASN A 100 -39.03 -10.29 11.86
C ASN A 100 -37.74 -9.56 12.28
N ARG A 101 -37.79 -8.24 12.41
CA ARG A 101 -36.75 -7.43 13.05
C ARG A 101 -37.38 -6.57 14.14
N ASP A 102 -36.70 -6.51 15.29
CA ASP A 102 -36.98 -5.50 16.30
C ASP A 102 -36.43 -4.13 15.86
N ARG A 103 -37.32 -3.14 15.68
CA ARG A 103 -36.97 -1.80 15.17
C ARG A 103 -36.12 -1.00 16.16
N ARG A 104 -36.12 -1.37 17.44
CA ARG A 104 -35.42 -0.64 18.50
C ARG A 104 -33.91 -0.83 18.43
N PHE A 105 -33.48 -2.02 17.99
CA PHE A 105 -32.09 -2.43 17.99
C PHE A 105 -31.53 -2.60 16.57
N ARG A 106 -30.19 -2.63 16.47
CA ARG A 106 -29.53 -3.02 15.22
C ARG A 106 -29.76 -4.51 14.96
N GLN A 107 -29.91 -4.87 13.69
CA GLN A 107 -30.05 -6.26 13.28
C GLN A 107 -28.67 -6.84 13.00
N TYR A 108 -28.37 -8.00 13.58
CA TYR A 108 -27.20 -8.80 13.19
C TYR A 108 -27.67 -10.01 12.40
N ILE A 109 -26.97 -10.32 11.33
CA ILE A 109 -27.27 -11.45 10.46
C ILE A 109 -25.99 -12.23 10.30
N LYS A 110 -26.03 -13.49 10.74
CA LYS A 110 -24.98 -14.47 10.53
C LYS A 110 -25.21 -15.09 9.15
N VAL A 111 -24.20 -14.97 8.31
CA VAL A 111 -24.16 -15.58 6.99
C VAL A 111 -23.05 -16.64 7.05
N PRO A 112 -23.16 -17.79 6.37
CA PRO A 112 -22.02 -18.69 6.24
C PRO A 112 -20.84 -17.88 5.68
N LYS A 113 -19.76 -17.76 6.46
CA LYS A 113 -18.60 -16.99 6.03
C LYS A 113 -17.87 -17.78 4.95
N THR A 114 -17.59 -17.13 3.83
CA THR A 114 -16.75 -17.69 2.75
C THR A 114 -15.27 -17.66 3.10
N TYR A 115 -14.89 -16.94 4.17
CA TYR A 115 -13.52 -16.78 4.61
C TYR A 115 -13.39 -17.10 6.11
N GLU A 116 -12.18 -17.50 6.51
CA GLU A 116 -11.83 -17.68 7.93
C GLU A 116 -11.16 -16.41 8.44
N GLU A 117 -11.61 -15.93 9.58
CA GLU A 117 -10.95 -14.82 10.26
C GLU A 117 -9.80 -15.41 11.09
N GLY A 118 -8.65 -14.75 11.12
CA GLY A 118 -7.46 -15.28 11.81
C GLY A 118 -7.69 -15.68 13.28
N LYS A 119 -8.72 -15.13 13.94
CA LYS A 119 -9.11 -15.49 15.32
C LYS A 119 -9.81 -16.84 15.46
N SER A 120 -10.44 -17.37 14.42
CA SER A 120 -11.05 -18.71 14.46
C SER A 120 -10.03 -19.83 14.23
N ILE A 121 -8.84 -19.50 13.72
CA ILE A 121 -7.76 -20.47 13.45
C ILE A 121 -7.14 -20.99 14.76
N GLU A 122 -7.11 -20.17 15.81
CA GLU A 122 -6.49 -20.52 17.10
C GLU A 122 -7.28 -21.56 17.91
N GLN A 123 -8.53 -21.88 17.55
CA GLN A 123 -9.42 -22.68 18.40
C GLN A 123 -9.77 -24.08 17.88
N GLU A 124 -9.49 -24.43 16.61
CA GLU A 124 -10.16 -25.61 16.01
C GLU A 124 -9.33 -26.60 15.18
N GLU A 125 -8.02 -26.47 14.97
CA GLU A 125 -7.32 -27.41 14.06
C GLU A 125 -6.09 -28.13 14.65
N GLU A 126 -6.28 -29.41 15.00
CA GLU A 126 -5.24 -30.44 15.09
C GLU A 126 -4.62 -30.69 13.68
N GLU A 127 -3.29 -30.85 13.64
CA GLU A 127 -2.47 -30.71 12.42
C GLU A 127 -2.68 -31.78 11.33
N GLU A 128 -3.30 -32.92 11.63
CA GLU A 128 -3.34 -34.08 10.72
C GLU A 128 -4.36 -33.94 9.56
N HIS A 129 -5.35 -33.04 9.63
CA HIS A 129 -6.39 -32.89 8.59
C HIS A 129 -6.20 -31.69 7.64
N LYS A 130 -5.13 -30.90 7.76
CA LYS A 130 -4.92 -29.69 6.93
C LYS A 130 -4.58 -30.01 5.47
N ALA A 131 -3.75 -31.02 5.21
CA ALA A 131 -3.24 -31.31 3.87
C ALA A 131 -4.32 -31.79 2.88
N ALA A 132 -5.33 -32.54 3.34
CA ALA A 132 -6.41 -33.03 2.48
C ALA A 132 -7.45 -31.94 2.12
N LYS A 133 -7.59 -30.89 2.96
CA LYS A 133 -8.53 -29.78 2.73
C LYS A 133 -7.96 -28.67 1.84
N GLU A 134 -6.64 -28.60 1.64
CA GLU A 134 -6.04 -27.54 0.82
C GLU A 134 -6.43 -27.63 -0.66
N GLN A 135 -6.73 -28.82 -1.17
CA GLN A 135 -7.12 -29.05 -2.56
C GLN A 135 -8.64 -29.00 -2.79
N ASP A 136 -9.45 -28.84 -1.73
CA ASP A 136 -10.89 -28.70 -1.87
C ASP A 136 -11.26 -27.29 -2.35
N ILE A 137 -11.96 -27.20 -3.48
CA ILE A 137 -12.46 -25.94 -4.05
C ILE A 137 -13.46 -25.27 -3.09
N ALA A 138 -14.16 -26.05 -2.26
CA ALA A 138 -15.13 -25.55 -1.29
C ALA A 138 -14.53 -25.04 0.03
N ARG A 139 -13.19 -25.07 0.18
CA ARG A 139 -12.51 -24.58 1.39
C ARG A 139 -12.80 -23.11 1.62
N LYS A 140 -12.81 -22.70 2.89
CA LYS A 140 -12.94 -21.29 3.23
C LYS A 140 -11.65 -20.54 2.84
N ILE A 141 -11.82 -19.33 2.32
CA ILE A 141 -10.70 -18.50 1.86
C ILE A 141 -9.96 -17.97 3.09
N VAL A 142 -8.68 -18.28 3.21
CA VAL A 142 -7.79 -17.67 4.19
C VAL A 142 -6.98 -16.60 3.47
N PRO A 143 -7.17 -15.30 3.78
CA PRO A 143 -6.36 -14.26 3.17
C PRO A 143 -4.90 -14.39 3.63
N ASN A 144 -3.97 -14.16 2.71
CA ASN A 144 -2.55 -14.17 3.04
C ASN A 144 -2.22 -13.07 4.07
N SER A 145 -1.20 -13.34 4.89
CA SER A 145 -0.67 -12.35 5.83
C SER A 145 -0.19 -11.10 5.10
N ARG A 146 -0.52 -9.93 5.65
CA ARG A 146 0.01 -8.63 5.18
C ARG A 146 1.50 -8.45 5.47
N ILE A 147 2.01 -9.17 6.49
CA ILE A 147 3.41 -9.17 6.90
C ILE A 147 4.08 -10.37 6.24
N THR A 148 5.11 -10.13 5.44
CA THR A 148 5.87 -11.17 4.74
C THR A 148 7.00 -11.72 5.59
N ASP A 149 7.65 -12.80 5.16
CA ASP A 149 8.81 -13.34 5.86
C ASP A 149 10.02 -12.41 5.77
N ALA A 150 10.12 -11.62 4.71
CA ALA A 150 11.09 -10.54 4.57
C ALA A 150 10.89 -9.44 5.62
N ASP A 151 9.64 -9.10 5.95
CA ASP A 151 9.34 -8.16 7.04
C ASP A 151 9.75 -8.73 8.40
N LYS A 152 9.50 -10.02 8.66
CA LYS A 152 9.91 -10.67 9.92
C LYS A 152 11.43 -10.71 10.08
N LYS A 153 12.15 -10.95 8.98
CA LYS A 153 13.63 -11.00 8.94
C LYS A 153 14.26 -9.61 8.83
N ASN A 154 13.48 -8.55 8.60
CA ASN A 154 13.96 -7.20 8.27
C ASN A 154 14.97 -7.18 7.11
N ASP A 155 14.72 -7.96 6.07
CA ASP A 155 15.59 -8.01 4.90
C ASP A 155 15.39 -6.76 4.02
N LEU A 156 16.34 -5.83 4.08
CA LEU A 156 16.32 -4.57 3.35
C LEU A 156 16.61 -4.72 1.84
N THR A 157 17.04 -5.89 1.37
CA THR A 157 17.34 -6.14 -0.05
C THR A 157 16.11 -6.64 -0.82
N SER A 158 15.13 -7.19 -0.11
CA SER A 158 13.92 -7.74 -0.71
C SER A 158 12.92 -6.66 -1.16
N LEU A 159 12.25 -6.92 -2.28
CA LEU A 159 11.12 -6.12 -2.77
C LEU A 159 9.80 -6.48 -2.10
N GLU A 160 9.72 -7.64 -1.43
CA GLU A 160 8.51 -8.17 -0.80
C GLU A 160 8.31 -7.68 0.65
N ARG A 161 9.24 -6.92 1.20
CA ARG A 161 9.07 -6.24 2.50
C ARG A 161 8.13 -5.04 2.38
N ARG A 162 7.42 -4.68 3.45
CA ARG A 162 6.58 -3.47 3.56
C ARG A 162 5.68 -3.29 2.34
N LEU A 163 4.84 -4.29 2.07
CA LEU A 163 3.92 -4.29 0.91
C LEU A 163 2.98 -3.07 0.88
N SER A 164 2.63 -2.51 2.05
CA SER A 164 1.75 -1.35 2.19
C SER A 164 2.44 -0.01 1.95
N ARG A 165 3.77 0.01 1.75
CA ARG A 165 4.58 1.22 1.60
C ARG A 165 5.30 1.30 0.27
N THR A 166 5.61 2.52 -0.18
CA THR A 166 6.55 2.77 -1.28
C THR A 166 7.98 2.53 -0.80
N LEU A 167 8.72 1.73 -1.57
CA LEU A 167 10.15 1.53 -1.37
C LEU A 167 10.94 2.26 -2.44
N TYR A 168 12.13 2.75 -2.09
CA TYR A 168 13.06 3.43 -2.99
C TYR A 168 14.38 2.69 -3.02
N LEU A 169 14.95 2.55 -4.20
CA LEU A 169 16.28 1.97 -4.37
C LEU A 169 17.35 2.96 -3.88
N THR A 170 18.19 2.49 -2.98
CA THR A 170 19.39 3.20 -2.53
C THR A 170 20.62 2.33 -2.75
N VAL A 171 21.73 3.01 -3.04
CA VAL A 171 23.02 2.40 -3.34
C VAL A 171 24.07 3.02 -2.43
N LYS A 172 25.04 2.22 -2.01
CA LYS A 172 26.20 2.69 -1.28
C LYS A 172 27.32 3.05 -2.27
N GLU A 173 27.76 4.31 -2.25
CA GLU A 173 28.92 4.78 -3.04
C GLU A 173 29.92 5.46 -2.12
N ALA A 174 31.20 5.07 -2.20
CA ALA A 174 32.28 5.65 -1.39
C ALA A 174 31.91 5.79 0.11
N ASP A 175 31.27 4.75 0.66
CA ASP A 175 30.80 4.64 2.04
C ASP A 175 29.61 5.54 2.44
N GLN A 176 29.02 6.28 1.50
CA GLN A 176 27.80 7.07 1.71
C GLN A 176 26.61 6.48 0.96
N TRP A 177 25.44 6.47 1.61
CA TRP A 177 24.20 6.07 0.94
C TRP A 177 23.68 7.22 0.10
N LYS A 178 23.34 6.94 -1.15
CA LYS A 178 22.68 7.88 -2.04
C LYS A 178 21.76 7.16 -3.03
N LEU A 179 20.98 7.95 -3.75
CA LEU A 179 20.22 7.43 -4.88
C LEU A 179 21.18 7.14 -6.05
N PRO A 180 20.89 6.14 -6.91
CA PRO A 180 21.74 5.85 -8.07
C PRO A 180 21.92 7.10 -8.93
N ASN A 181 23.17 7.55 -9.08
CA ASN A 181 23.52 8.78 -9.78
C ASN A 181 24.47 8.44 -10.94
N PHE A 182 24.10 8.88 -12.14
CA PHE A 182 24.83 8.59 -13.37
C PHE A 182 25.36 9.89 -13.96
N LYS A 183 26.68 10.02 -14.05
CA LYS A 183 27.32 11.20 -14.66
C LYS A 183 27.20 11.15 -16.17
N GLN A 184 26.91 12.29 -16.79
CA GLN A 184 26.90 12.42 -18.24
C GLN A 184 28.33 12.29 -18.78
N GLY A 185 28.51 11.49 -19.84
CA GLY A 185 29.79 11.40 -20.55
C GLY A 185 30.03 12.59 -21.49
N GLU A 186 31.09 12.51 -22.29
CA GLU A 186 31.41 13.51 -23.33
C GLU A 186 30.32 13.58 -24.40
N THR A 187 29.68 12.46 -24.70
CA THR A 187 28.51 12.38 -25.59
C THR A 187 27.23 12.68 -24.83
N LEU A 188 26.49 13.68 -25.32
CA LEU A 188 25.23 14.10 -24.73
C LEU A 188 24.11 13.14 -25.14
N VAL A 189 23.49 12.53 -24.13
CA VAL A 189 22.38 11.59 -24.22
C VAL A 189 21.23 12.17 -23.39
N PRO A 190 19.96 11.97 -23.78
CA PRO A 190 18.83 12.37 -22.96
C PRO A 190 18.91 11.79 -21.54
N LEU A 191 18.62 12.61 -20.52
CA LEU A 191 18.77 12.22 -19.10
C LEU A 191 17.98 10.95 -18.73
N HIS A 192 16.80 10.77 -19.34
CA HIS A 192 15.96 9.60 -19.09
C HIS A 192 16.58 8.30 -19.64
N GLU A 193 17.24 8.37 -20.81
CA GLU A 193 17.97 7.24 -21.40
C GLU A 193 19.29 6.97 -20.65
N LEU A 194 19.94 8.02 -20.14
CA LEU A 194 21.10 7.90 -19.24
C LEU A 194 20.72 7.13 -17.96
N ALA A 195 19.58 7.48 -17.37
CA ALA A 195 19.09 6.82 -16.16
C ALA A 195 18.68 5.35 -16.42
N GLU A 196 18.11 5.06 -17.59
CA GLU A 196 17.78 3.70 -18.03
C GLU A 196 19.03 2.84 -18.24
N THR A 197 19.97 3.32 -19.05
CA THR A 197 21.22 2.60 -19.34
C THR A 197 22.04 2.39 -18.08
N GLY A 198 22.08 3.40 -17.20
CA GLY A 198 22.67 3.31 -15.88
C GLY A 198 21.99 2.27 -14.98
N LEU A 199 20.66 2.22 -14.97
CA LEU A 199 19.91 1.22 -14.20
C LEU A 199 20.27 -0.20 -14.66
N TYR A 200 20.32 -0.44 -15.96
CA TYR A 200 20.72 -1.75 -16.51
C TYR A 200 22.18 -2.08 -16.22
N SER A 201 23.07 -1.09 -16.25
CA SER A 201 24.48 -1.27 -15.92
C SER A 201 24.69 -1.69 -14.46
N ILE A 202 23.86 -1.21 -13.55
CA ILE A 202 23.97 -1.49 -12.11
C ILE A 202 23.16 -2.75 -11.74
N GLY A 203 21.90 -2.83 -12.15
CA GLY A 203 20.91 -3.80 -11.66
C GLY A 203 20.62 -4.96 -12.61
N GLY A 204 21.32 -5.02 -13.75
CA GLY A 204 21.17 -6.09 -14.75
C GLY A 204 19.87 -6.00 -15.56
N THR A 205 19.73 -6.91 -16.52
CA THR A 205 18.62 -6.91 -17.49
C THR A 205 17.30 -7.49 -16.97
N LYS A 206 17.29 -8.08 -15.76
CA LYS A 206 16.12 -8.75 -15.16
C LYS A 206 15.13 -7.78 -14.49
N ILE A 207 15.35 -6.47 -14.62
CA ILE A 207 14.47 -5.44 -14.07
C ILE A 207 13.53 -4.95 -15.16
N ASN A 208 12.23 -5.03 -14.88
CA ASN A 208 11.20 -4.36 -15.68
C ASN A 208 10.80 -3.07 -14.95
N TYR A 209 11.03 -1.94 -15.60
CA TYR A 209 10.76 -0.64 -15.05
C TYR A 209 9.89 0.17 -16.01
N PHE A 210 9.20 1.16 -15.45
CA PHE A 210 8.39 2.12 -16.18
C PHE A 210 8.89 3.52 -15.86
N ASN A 211 9.35 4.23 -16.89
CA ASN A 211 9.72 5.64 -16.75
C ASN A 211 8.45 6.51 -16.73
N VAL A 212 8.30 7.34 -15.71
CA VAL A 212 7.10 8.19 -15.56
C VAL A 212 7.08 9.30 -16.59
N SER A 213 8.22 9.97 -16.80
CA SER A 213 8.30 11.09 -17.74
C SER A 213 9.76 11.39 -18.10
N LYS A 214 9.94 12.00 -19.28
CA LYS A 214 11.24 12.52 -19.72
C LYS A 214 11.70 13.77 -18.96
N VAL A 215 10.79 14.40 -18.21
CA VAL A 215 11.04 15.66 -17.50
C VAL A 215 11.61 15.34 -16.12
N PRO A 216 12.74 15.97 -15.73
CA PRO A 216 13.27 15.79 -14.39
C PRO A 216 12.31 16.37 -13.34
N CYS A 217 12.14 15.66 -12.23
CA CYS A 217 11.24 16.07 -11.16
C CYS A 217 11.89 17.08 -10.20
N HIS A 218 13.22 17.07 -10.10
CA HIS A 218 13.98 17.97 -9.23
C HIS A 218 15.39 18.20 -9.77
N VAL A 219 16.04 19.25 -9.28
CA VAL A 219 17.44 19.55 -9.57
C VAL A 219 18.15 19.91 -8.27
N ALA A 220 19.15 19.12 -7.89
CA ALA A 220 20.08 19.48 -6.83
C ALA A 220 21.29 20.18 -7.46
N ASN A 221 21.54 21.42 -7.03
CA ASN A 221 22.62 22.24 -7.57
C ASN A 221 23.74 22.34 -6.55
N THR A 222 24.78 21.52 -6.72
CA THR A 222 26.04 21.63 -5.99
C THR A 222 26.97 22.55 -6.80
N ALA A 223 27.86 23.30 -6.15
CA ALA A 223 28.66 24.36 -6.78
C ALA A 223 29.36 23.97 -8.10
N SER A 224 29.70 22.69 -8.29
CA SER A 224 30.29 22.15 -9.52
C SER A 224 29.40 21.16 -10.29
N ASP A 225 28.40 20.56 -9.64
CA ASP A 225 27.65 19.42 -10.17
C ASP A 225 26.14 19.68 -10.11
N LYS A 226 25.46 19.45 -11.23
CA LYS A 226 24.00 19.56 -11.36
C LYS A 226 23.39 18.18 -11.52
N GLU A 227 22.67 17.74 -10.49
CA GLU A 227 22.01 16.45 -10.46
C GLU A 227 20.53 16.60 -10.81
N TYR A 228 20.10 16.00 -11.91
CA TYR A 228 18.71 15.98 -12.34
C TYR A 228 18.04 14.69 -11.90
N PHE A 229 16.92 14.79 -11.21
CA PHE A 229 16.21 13.61 -10.70
C PHE A 229 15.18 13.12 -11.72
N ILE A 230 15.25 11.84 -12.10
CA ILE A 230 14.28 11.16 -12.97
C ILE A 230 13.52 10.13 -12.15
N LYS A 231 12.19 10.17 -12.23
CA LYS A 231 11.31 9.24 -11.50
C LYS A 231 10.95 8.03 -12.36
N SER A 232 11.21 6.84 -11.81
CA SER A 232 10.85 5.57 -12.43
C SER A 232 10.19 4.64 -11.43
N HIS A 233 9.35 3.75 -11.93
CA HIS A 233 8.69 2.71 -11.15
C HIS A 233 9.21 1.34 -11.53
N ILE A 234 9.49 0.49 -10.54
CA ILE A 234 9.71 -0.94 -10.81
C ILE A 234 8.35 -1.63 -10.91
N LEU A 235 8.12 -2.34 -12.01
CA LEU A 235 6.88 -3.10 -12.24
C LEU A 235 7.05 -4.55 -11.80
N SER A 236 8.16 -5.17 -12.18
CA SER A 236 8.48 -6.55 -11.89
C SER A 236 9.98 -6.79 -12.05
N GLY A 237 10.47 -7.90 -11.50
CA GLY A 237 11.86 -8.31 -11.67
C GLY A 237 12.67 -8.21 -10.39
N ILE A 238 13.96 -8.50 -10.53
CA ILE A 238 14.91 -8.59 -9.42
C ILE A 238 16.06 -7.64 -9.74
N PHE A 239 16.49 -6.88 -8.74
CA PHE A 239 17.70 -6.09 -8.84
C PHE A 239 18.91 -6.98 -8.57
N ASP A 240 19.69 -7.22 -9.62
CA ASP A 240 20.84 -8.13 -9.60
C ASP A 240 22.12 -7.29 -9.75
N PRO A 241 22.85 -6.99 -8.66
CA PRO A 241 23.98 -6.07 -8.69
C PRO A 241 25.09 -6.62 -9.59
N GLN A 242 25.40 -5.91 -10.69
CA GLN A 242 26.44 -6.31 -11.64
C GLN A 242 27.84 -5.85 -11.24
N VAL A 243 27.93 -4.86 -10.35
CA VAL A 243 29.19 -4.33 -9.85
C VAL A 243 29.58 -5.09 -8.58
N GLU A 244 30.76 -5.71 -8.59
CA GLU A 244 31.26 -6.47 -7.44
C GLU A 244 31.40 -5.56 -6.19
N GLY A 245 30.85 -6.02 -5.06
CA GLY A 245 30.88 -5.29 -3.79
C GLY A 245 29.88 -4.15 -3.66
N MET A 246 28.97 -3.98 -4.62
CA MET A 246 27.93 -2.95 -4.56
C MET A 246 26.80 -3.35 -3.60
N GLU A 247 26.67 -2.60 -2.50
CA GLU A 247 25.56 -2.74 -1.58
C GLU A 247 24.37 -1.89 -2.03
N TYR A 248 23.18 -2.48 -2.03
CA TYR A 248 21.93 -1.80 -2.29
C TYR A 248 20.89 -2.13 -1.22
N LYS A 249 19.96 -1.21 -1.02
CA LYS A 249 18.82 -1.38 -0.10
C LYS A 249 17.58 -0.77 -0.71
N TRP A 250 16.44 -1.43 -0.52
CA TRP A 250 15.13 -0.87 -0.78
C TRP A 250 14.62 -0.26 0.51
N LEU A 251 14.44 1.06 0.58
CA LEU A 251 14.12 1.78 1.82
C LEU A 251 12.77 2.53 1.71
N THR A 252 12.03 2.58 2.80
CA THR A 252 10.86 3.44 2.94
C THR A 252 11.28 4.90 3.15
N LYS A 253 10.34 5.84 3.02
CA LYS A 253 10.60 7.27 3.25
C LYS A 253 11.12 7.58 4.66
N GLU A 254 10.66 6.83 5.66
CA GLU A 254 11.07 6.97 7.06
C GLU A 254 12.52 6.53 7.24
N GLU A 255 12.86 5.33 6.77
CA GLU A 255 14.22 4.77 6.84
C GLU A 255 15.21 5.59 5.99
N LEU A 256 14.79 6.11 4.83
CA LEU A 256 15.63 6.96 3.99
C LEU A 256 16.21 8.17 4.75
N GLY A 257 15.45 8.74 5.69
CA GLY A 257 15.91 9.86 6.51
C GLY A 257 17.02 9.50 7.49
N GLU A 258 17.19 8.22 7.82
CA GLU A 258 18.23 7.72 8.71
C GLU A 258 19.52 7.39 7.95
N TYR A 259 19.41 6.90 6.71
CA TYR A 259 20.56 6.49 5.90
C TYR A 259 21.16 7.62 5.06
N LEU A 260 20.34 8.53 4.53
CA LEU A 260 20.82 9.62 3.68
C LEU A 260 21.35 10.80 4.52
N PRO A 261 22.31 11.57 3.98
CA PRO A 261 22.74 12.83 4.61
C PRO A 261 21.55 13.76 4.85
N LYS A 262 21.49 14.40 6.03
CA LYS A 262 20.32 15.20 6.45
C LYS A 262 19.97 16.34 5.49
N GLU A 263 20.99 17.03 4.97
CA GLU A 263 20.82 18.13 4.01
C GLU A 263 20.25 17.61 2.68
N TYR A 264 20.83 16.52 2.17
CA TYR A 264 20.35 15.87 0.95
C TYR A 264 18.92 15.35 1.10
N TYR A 265 18.61 14.70 2.23
CA TYR A 265 17.26 14.22 2.52
C TYR A 265 16.24 15.36 2.60
N HIS A 266 16.59 16.49 3.23
CA HIS A 266 15.69 17.64 3.33
C HIS A 266 15.33 18.20 1.96
N ASP A 267 16.30 18.26 1.04
CA ASP A 267 16.07 18.72 -0.33
C ASP A 267 15.14 17.77 -1.09
N ILE A 268 15.38 16.45 -1.05
CA ILE A 268 14.58 15.47 -1.81
C ILE A 268 13.26 15.06 -1.14
N LYS A 269 13.03 15.43 0.13
CA LYS A 269 11.90 14.93 0.95
C LYS A 269 10.54 15.09 0.28
N HIS A 270 10.37 16.16 -0.50
CA HIS A 270 9.13 16.48 -1.20
C HIS A 270 8.83 15.56 -2.40
N LEU A 271 9.84 14.85 -2.93
CA LEU A 271 9.69 13.89 -4.04
C LEU A 271 9.19 12.52 -3.57
N LEU A 272 9.36 12.24 -2.28
CA LEU A 272 9.07 10.95 -1.67
C LEU A 272 7.63 10.91 -1.14
N ASN A 273 6.91 9.87 -1.54
CA ASN A 273 5.59 9.55 -1.00
C ASN A 273 5.69 9.06 0.46
N ASP A 274 4.77 9.54 1.30
CA ASP A 274 4.55 8.97 2.65
C ASP A 274 3.89 7.59 2.57
N VAL A 275 3.17 7.35 1.48
CA VAL A 275 2.49 6.10 1.15
C VAL A 275 3.42 5.20 0.41
#